data_AF-A0A9E3YKY3-F1
#
_entry.id   AF-A0A9E3YKY3-F1
#
_cell.length_a   1.000
_cell.length_b   1.000
_cell.length_c   1.000
_cell.angle_alpha   90.00
_cell.angle_beta   90.00
_cell.angle_gamma   90.00
#
_symmetry.space_group_name_H-M   'P 1'
#
loop_
_entity.id
_entity.type
_entity.pdbx_description
1 polymer ?
#
loop_
_entity_poly.entity_id
_entity_poly.type
_entity_poly.pdbx_seq_one_letter_code
_entity_poly.pdbx_strand_id
1 'polypeptide(L)' 'MTALARWALPAMMERAARGMGKVDLHGPRGATLVSRDEIEAMAGALAILGLRAIPPGAGTATPIDTPLPPLKGPADV' A
#
# COMPACT_ATOMS: atom_id res chain seq x y z
N MET A 1 -8.70 14.94 -3.28
CA MET A 1 -8.32 15.34 -1.90
C MET A 1 -7.62 14.16 -1.24
N THR A 2 -6.33 14.33 -1.00
CA THR A 2 -5.29 13.36 -0.61
C THR A 2 -5.59 12.64 0.70
N ALA A 3 -5.62 11.31 0.69
CA ALA A 3 -5.75 10.46 1.89
C ALA A 3 -4.72 10.79 3.01
N LEU A 4 -3.61 11.43 2.62
CA LEU A 4 -2.51 11.84 3.48
C LEU A 4 -2.90 12.81 4.60
N ALA A 5 -3.96 13.60 4.46
CA ALA A 5 -4.36 14.59 5.47
C ALA A 5 -5.26 14.03 6.59
N ARG A 6 -5.60 12.73 6.55
CA ARG A 6 -6.55 12.13 7.50
C ARG A 6 -5.96 11.93 8.90
N TRP A 7 -4.65 11.73 9.00
CA TRP A 7 -3.98 11.42 10.27
C TRP A 7 -2.73 12.25 10.49
N ALA A 8 -2.36 12.44 11.75
CA ALA A 8 -1.02 12.86 12.12
C ALA A 8 -0.01 11.75 11.78
N LEU A 9 1.22 12.13 11.40
CA LEU A 9 2.27 11.21 10.95
C LEU A 9 2.49 10.01 11.91
N PRO A 10 2.63 10.19 13.24
CA PRO A 10 2.84 9.05 14.14
C PRO A 10 1.68 8.05 14.14
N ALA A 11 0.44 8.55 14.12
CA ALA A 11 -0.76 7.72 14.12
C ALA A 11 -0.93 6.95 12.80
N MET A 12 -0.56 7.57 11.67
CA MET A 12 -0.51 6.89 10.38
C MET A 12 0.53 5.76 10.39
N MET A 13 1.75 6.04 10.85
CA MET A 13 2.83 5.05 10.87
C MET A 13 2.52 3.87 11.80
N GLU A 14 1.95 4.13 12.99
CA GLU A 14 1.52 3.06 13.89
C GLU A 14 0.45 2.17 13.23
N ARG A 15 -0.52 2.77 12.55
CA ARG A 15 -1.58 2.04 11.89
C ARG A 15 -1.07 1.22 10.69
N ALA A 16 -0.15 1.78 9.91
CA ALA A 16 0.54 1.04 8.86
C ALA A 16 1.32 -0.18 9.43
N ALA A 17 2.04 0.02 10.54
CA ALA A 17 2.79 -1.05 11.20
C ALA A 17 1.88 -2.17 11.74
N ARG A 18 0.72 -1.83 12.30
CA ARG A 18 -0.28 -2.84 12.74
C ARG A 18 -0.83 -3.66 11.56
N GLY A 19 -1.11 -3.02 10.43
CA GLY A 19 -1.51 -3.69 9.19
C GLY A 19 -0.45 -4.70 8.73
N MET A 20 0.81 -4.27 8.67
CA MET A 20 1.94 -5.14 8.31
C MET A 20 2.12 -6.29 9.31
N GLY A 21 1.98 -6.04 10.61
CA GLY A 21 2.08 -7.08 11.64
C GLY A 21 1.08 -8.21 11.48
N LYS A 22 -0.12 -7.94 10.95
CA LYS A 22 -1.10 -9.00 10.62
C LYS A 22 -0.63 -9.87 9.47
N VAL A 23 -0.10 -9.26 8.41
CA VAL A 23 0.43 -9.96 7.24
C VAL A 23 1.61 -10.83 7.63
N ASP A 24 2.52 -10.30 8.44
CA ASP A 24 3.67 -11.03 8.96
C ASP A 24 3.24 -12.25 9.81
N LEU A 25 2.34 -12.02 10.79
CA LEU A 25 1.88 -13.07 11.71
C LEU A 25 1.07 -14.19 11.03
N HIS A 26 0.23 -13.85 10.05
CA HIS A 26 -0.75 -14.78 9.46
C HIS A 26 -0.48 -15.12 7.99
N GLY A 27 0.63 -14.65 7.42
CA GLY A 27 0.97 -14.86 6.01
C GLY A 27 -0.12 -14.38 5.04
N PRO A 28 -0.45 -15.13 3.99
CA PRO A 28 -1.48 -14.76 3.01
C PRO A 28 -2.85 -14.46 3.62
N ARG A 29 -3.21 -15.12 4.73
CA ARG A 29 -4.45 -14.84 5.46
C ARG A 29 -4.42 -13.47 6.14
N GLY A 30 -3.25 -13.03 6.60
CA GLY A 30 -3.09 -11.72 7.21
C GLY A 30 -3.50 -10.59 6.28
N ALA A 31 -3.28 -10.74 4.97
CA ALA A 31 -3.69 -9.76 3.96
C ALA A 31 -5.21 -9.53 3.92
N THR A 32 -6.03 -10.55 4.21
CA THR A 32 -7.49 -10.41 4.25
C THR A 32 -8.01 -9.84 5.57
N LEU A 33 -7.15 -9.73 6.58
CA LEU A 33 -7.45 -9.16 7.90
C LEU A 33 -7.06 -7.68 8.03
N VAL A 34 -6.40 -7.13 7.01
CA VAL A 34 -6.03 -5.71 6.98
C VAL A 34 -7.27 -4.88 6.68
N SER A 35 -7.55 -3.91 7.55
CA SER A 35 -8.65 -2.98 7.38
C SER A 35 -8.33 -1.93 6.31
N ARG A 36 -9.37 -1.30 5.78
CA ARG A 36 -9.22 -0.19 4.84
C ARG A 36 -8.35 0.95 5.40
N ASP A 37 -8.52 1.28 6.68
CA ASP A 37 -7.72 2.33 7.34
C ASP A 37 -6.24 1.95 7.41
N GLU A 38 -5.91 0.69 7.62
CA GLU A 38 -4.53 0.22 7.59
C GLU A 38 -3.96 0.23 6.17
N ILE A 39 -4.76 -0.11 5.15
CA ILE A 39 -4.37 -0.02 3.74
C ILE A 39 -4.06 1.44 3.36
N GLU A 40 -4.95 2.37 3.70
CA GLU A 40 -4.76 3.80 3.45
C GLU A 40 -3.51 4.33 4.18
N ALA A 41 -3.26 3.87 5.42
CA ALA A 41 -2.08 4.25 6.19
C ALA A 41 -0.78 3.71 5.57
N MET A 42 -0.76 2.47 5.09
CA MET A 42 0.38 1.90 4.37
C MET A 42 0.64 2.66 3.06
N ALA A 43 -0.41 2.98 2.31
CA ALA A 43 -0.28 3.80 1.10
C ALA A 43 0.27 5.21 1.42
N GLY A 44 -0.18 5.81 2.52
CA GLY A 44 0.35 7.08 3.00
C GLY A 44 1.83 7.00 3.38
N ALA A 45 2.24 5.92 4.06
CA ALA A 45 3.64 5.68 4.40
C ALA A 45 4.53 5.56 3.16
N LEU A 46 4.07 4.85 2.11
CA LEU A 46 4.79 4.78 0.82
C LEU A 46 4.98 6.16 0.20
N ALA A 47 3.92 6.97 0.15
CA ALA A 47 3.99 8.31 -0.43
C ALA A 47 4.98 9.23 0.32
N ILE A 48 5.04 9.15 1.66
CA ILE A 48 6.00 9.94 2.45
C ILE A 48 7.44 9.49 2.19
N LEU A 49 7.66 8.19 1.98
CA LEU A 49 8.97 7.64 1.63
C LEU A 49 9.34 7.89 0.15
N GLY A 50 8.49 8.56 -0.63
CA GLY A 50 8.70 8.76 -2.07
C GLY A 50 8.61 7.46 -2.86
N LEU A 51 7.93 6.45 -2.33
CA LEU A 51 7.73 5.14 -2.95
C LEU A 51 6.35 5.08 -3.62
N ARG A 52 6.26 4.33 -4.71
CA ARG A 52 4.98 3.98 -5.35
C ARG A 52 4.62 2.52 -5.10
N ALA A 53 3.34 2.21 -5.09
CA ALA A 53 2.88 0.84 -5.12
C ALA A 53 3.33 0.16 -6.42
N ILE A 54 3.87 -1.06 -6.29
CA ILE A 54 4.27 -1.89 -7.43
C ILE A 54 3.04 -2.72 -7.85
N PRO A 55 2.57 -2.61 -9.11
CA PRO A 55 1.47 -3.42 -9.60
C PRO A 55 1.76 -4.93 -9.52
N PRO A 56 0.73 -5.78 -9.31
CA PRO A 56 0.91 -7.23 -9.37
C PRO A 56 1.55 -7.67 -10.70
N GLY A 57 2.56 -8.54 -10.62
CA GLY A 57 3.27 -9.04 -11.80
C GLY A 57 4.29 -8.06 -12.42
N ALA A 58 4.44 -6.84 -11.90
CA ALA A 58 5.51 -5.94 -12.32
C ALA A 58 6.86 -6.42 -11.76
N GLY A 59 7.91 -6.36 -12.58
CA GLY A 59 9.28 -6.68 -12.16
C GLY A 59 9.79 -5.73 -11.08
N THR A 60 10.66 -6.23 -10.21
CA THR A 60 11.19 -5.56 -9.00
C THR A 60 11.89 -4.22 -9.22
N ALA A 61 12.20 -3.85 -10.46
CA ALA A 61 12.95 -2.66 -10.82
C ALA A 61 12.19 -1.79 -11.83
N THR A 62 11.01 -1.28 -11.46
CA THR A 62 10.35 -0.26 -12.29
C THR A 62 10.66 1.12 -11.70
N PRO A 63 11.58 1.93 -12.29
CA PRO A 63 11.91 3.28 -11.83
C PRO A 63 10.66 4.14 -11.61
N ILE A 64 10.69 5.04 -10.61
CA ILE A 64 9.52 5.87 -10.28
C ILE A 64 9.02 6.72 -11.46
N ASP A 65 9.94 7.10 -12.36
CA ASP A 65 9.67 7.89 -13.56
C ASP A 65 9.09 7.08 -14.72
N THR A 66 9.08 5.75 -14.61
CA THR A 66 8.47 4.90 -15.63
C THR A 66 6.95 5.04 -15.57
N PRO A 67 6.26 5.34 -16.68
CA PRO A 67 4.80 5.38 -16.71
C PRO A 67 4.21 4.08 -16.16
N LEU A 68 3.22 4.19 -15.28
CA LEU A 68 2.52 3.01 -14.76
C LEU A 68 1.86 2.29 -15.93
N PRO A 69 1.96 0.95 -16.01
CA PRO A 69 1.14 0.19 -16.94
C PRO A 69 -0.33 0.49 -16.63
N PRO A 70 -1.21 0.51 -17.66
CA PRO A 70 -2.62 0.74 -17.44
C PRO A 70 -3.12 -0.26 -16.40
N LEU A 71 -3.86 0.24 -15.41
CA LEU A 71 -4.55 -0.63 -14.46
C LEU A 71 -5.42 -1.57 -15.30
N LYS A 72 -5.09 -2.88 -15.30
CA LYS A 72 -5.95 -3.88 -15.92
C LYS A 72 -7.34 -3.71 -15.32
N GLY A 73 -8.33 -3.53 -16.19
CA GLY A 73 -9.71 -3.41 -15.77
C GLY A 73 -10.19 -4.73 -15.15
N PRO A 74 -11.37 -4.73 -14.51
CA PRO A 74 -11.95 -5.94 -13.91
C PRO A 74 -12.25 -7.09 -14.90
N ALA A 75 -11.91 -6.96 -16.18
CA ALA A 75 -12.19 -7.93 -17.24
C ALA A 75 -10.99 -8.84 -17.59
N ASP A 76 -9.81 -8.63 -17.02
CA ASP A 76 -8.56 -9.24 -17.52
C ASP A 76 -7.91 -10.27 -16.57
N VAL A 77 -8.71 -10.91 -15.70
CA VAL A 77 -8.31 -12.02 -14.79
C VAL A 77 -8.99 -13.31 -15.22
#